data_AF-Q0IP80-F1
#
_entry.id   AF-Q0IP80-F1
#
_cell.length_a   1.000
_cell.length_b   1.000
_cell.length_c   1.000
_cell.angle_alpha   90.00
_cell.angle_beta   90.00
_cell.angle_gamma   90.00
#
_symmetry.space_group_name_H-M   'P 1'
#
loop_
_entity.id
_entity.type
_entity.pdbx_description
1 polymer ?
#
loop_
_entity_poly.entity_id
_entity_poly.type
_entity_poly.pdbx_seq_one_letter_code
_entity_poly.pdbx_strand_id
1 'polypeptide(L)'
;MASSASVSPAAASHHRLLLPCSPRRLPRPRPRPSPRLLRSARPRLVACHADTLLPSSSPAAAAAACASTASANGFSDWLREHGLPPGKVAILDRPVPCFREGKDLPLHYVAAGQDLEAGDVAFEVPMSLVVTLERVLGDESVAELLTTNKLSELACLALYLMYEKKQGQDSFWYPYIKELDRQRGRGQLAVESPLLWTESELNYLKGSPIKDEVVARDEGIRREYNELDTLWFMAGSLFQQYPFDIPTEAFPFEIFKQAFVAVQSCVVHLQKVSLARRFALVPLGPPLLTYKSNCKAMLTAVGDSVRLVVDRPYKAGEPIIVWCGPQPNSRLLLNYGFIDEDNPYDRIVIEASLNIEDPQFQEKRMVAQRNGKLAIQNFHVCVGKEKETIAEMLPYLRLGYISDPDEMQSILSSEGDTCPVSPCTERAVLDQLVGYLESRLADYPTTLDEDDAMLADGNLEPKKEVATRLVRLEKKLLHGCLQAANEFINDLPDHTVSPCPAPFAPELK
;
A
#
# COMPACT_ATOMS: atom_id res chain seq x y z
N MET A 1 -57.57 -6.86 40.61
CA MET A 1 -57.77 -7.33 39.23
C MET A 1 -58.22 -6.13 38.39
N ALA A 2 -57.53 -5.93 37.26
CA ALA A 2 -57.76 -4.97 36.17
C ALA A 2 -57.60 -3.45 36.46
N SER A 3 -56.47 -2.92 35.97
CA SER A 3 -56.07 -1.51 35.97
C SER A 3 -56.81 -0.65 34.93
N SER A 4 -57.15 0.57 35.36
CA SER A 4 -57.26 1.82 34.58
C SER A 4 -55.84 2.38 34.31
N ALA A 5 -55.51 3.24 33.34
CA ALA A 5 -56.25 4.22 32.56
C ALA A 5 -55.45 4.64 31.29
N SER A 6 -56.19 5.15 30.30
CA SER A 6 -55.92 6.19 29.27
C SER A 6 -54.67 7.10 29.40
N VAL A 7 -54.11 7.82 28.40
CA VAL A 7 -54.28 8.06 26.94
C VAL A 7 -53.11 9.02 26.53
N SER A 8 -52.38 8.70 25.46
CA SER A 8 -51.78 9.56 24.38
C SER A 8 -50.89 10.81 24.70
N PRO A 9 -50.33 11.54 23.69
CA PRO A 9 -48.92 11.37 23.27
C PRO A 9 -48.13 12.70 23.15
N ALA A 10 -46.79 12.71 23.28
CA ALA A 10 -45.94 13.76 22.70
C ALA A 10 -44.43 13.54 22.92
N ALA A 11 -43.69 14.09 21.96
CA ALA A 11 -42.36 14.71 22.09
C ALA A 11 -41.12 13.81 22.04
N ALA A 12 -40.47 13.94 20.87
CA ALA A 12 -39.06 13.71 20.65
C ALA A 12 -38.18 14.40 21.70
N SER A 13 -37.24 13.65 22.27
CA SER A 13 -36.17 14.17 23.12
C SER A 13 -34.82 13.87 22.50
N HIS A 14 -34.18 14.96 22.05
CA HIS A 14 -32.81 15.06 21.62
C HIS A 14 -31.82 14.45 22.62
N HIS A 15 -31.05 13.45 22.20
CA HIS A 15 -29.79 13.12 22.87
C HIS A 15 -28.70 14.08 22.40
N ARG A 16 -28.43 15.09 23.23
CA ARG A 16 -27.25 15.96 23.14
C ARG A 16 -26.01 15.11 23.37
N LEU A 17 -25.24 14.90 22.31
CA LEU A 17 -23.83 14.48 22.40
C LEU A 17 -23.02 15.64 23.00
N LEU A 18 -22.40 15.38 24.15
CA LEU A 18 -21.45 16.30 24.78
C LEU A 18 -20.15 16.30 23.96
N LEU A 19 -19.83 17.46 23.38
CA LEU A 19 -18.56 17.77 22.73
C LEU A 19 -17.41 17.70 23.75
N PRO A 20 -16.28 17.04 23.44
CA PRO A 20 -15.04 17.22 24.19
C PRO A 20 -14.48 18.62 23.94
N CYS A 21 -14.08 19.27 25.03
CA CYS A 21 -13.47 20.59 25.07
C CYS A 21 -12.21 20.71 24.20
N SER A 22 -12.05 21.89 23.62
CA SER A 22 -10.89 22.33 22.83
C SER A 22 -9.56 22.19 23.59
N PRO A 23 -8.47 21.70 22.95
CA PRO A 23 -7.15 21.82 23.54
C PRO A 23 -6.67 23.28 23.48
N ARG A 24 -6.28 23.78 24.65
CA ARG A 24 -5.66 25.10 24.86
C ARG A 24 -4.42 25.28 23.97
N ARG A 25 -4.34 26.45 23.32
CA ARG A 25 -3.16 26.92 22.59
C ARG A 25 -1.95 26.99 23.52
N LEU A 26 -0.92 26.19 23.26
CA LEU A 26 0.42 26.40 23.82
C LEU A 26 1.14 27.53 23.05
N PRO A 27 1.91 28.38 23.74
CA PRO A 27 2.56 29.54 23.14
C PRO A 27 3.75 29.15 22.25
N ARG A 28 3.83 29.80 21.07
CA ARG A 28 4.93 29.67 20.10
C ARG A 28 6.27 30.13 20.70
N PRO A 29 7.39 29.40 20.53
CA PRO A 29 8.72 29.93 20.84
C PRO A 29 9.10 31.00 19.82
N ARG A 30 9.63 32.13 20.29
CA ARG A 30 10.27 33.18 19.46
C ARG A 30 11.66 32.72 19.01
N PRO A 31 12.14 33.13 17.83
CA PRO A 31 13.46 32.74 17.32
C PRO A 31 14.58 33.50 18.05
N ARG A 32 15.67 32.81 18.39
CA ARG A 32 16.94 33.42 18.83
C ARG A 32 17.98 33.37 17.70
N PRO A 33 18.93 34.33 17.67
CA PRO A 33 19.68 34.68 16.48
C PRO A 33 20.89 33.77 16.21
N SER A 34 21.24 33.65 14.93
CA SER A 34 22.40 32.95 14.40
C SER A 34 23.74 33.54 14.86
N PRO A 35 24.76 32.73 15.17
CA PRO A 35 26.14 33.17 15.11
C PRO A 35 26.82 32.76 13.80
N ARG A 36 27.67 33.67 13.33
CA ARG A 36 28.42 33.60 12.07
C ARG A 36 29.54 32.55 12.12
N LEU A 37 29.71 31.96 10.93
CA LEU A 37 30.83 31.19 10.37
C LEU A 37 32.23 31.47 10.96
N LEU A 38 32.96 30.40 11.24
CA LEU A 38 34.41 30.33 11.06
C LEU A 38 34.77 29.09 10.23
N ARG A 39 35.61 29.34 9.22
CA ARG A 39 36.16 28.42 8.24
C ARG A 39 37.13 27.42 8.87
N SER A 40 37.03 26.15 8.48
CA SER A 40 38.21 25.28 8.30
C SER A 40 37.96 24.27 7.17
N ALA A 41 39.01 23.93 6.45
CA ALA A 41 39.02 23.44 5.09
C ALA A 41 39.12 21.91 4.96
N ARG A 42 38.35 21.35 3.99
CA ARG A 42 38.62 20.23 3.04
C ARG A 42 39.01 18.83 3.60
N PRO A 43 38.75 17.70 2.87
CA PRO A 43 38.77 17.56 1.41
C PRO A 43 37.57 16.88 0.74
N ARG A 44 37.56 17.01 -0.59
CA ARG A 44 36.59 16.52 -1.56
C ARG A 44 36.61 15.00 -1.65
N LEU A 45 35.45 14.37 -1.54
CA LEU A 45 35.18 13.03 -2.06
C LEU A 45 34.14 13.17 -3.17
N VAL A 46 34.53 12.69 -4.35
CA VAL A 46 33.75 12.63 -5.58
C VAL A 46 32.77 11.47 -5.43
N ALA A 47 31.47 11.75 -5.43
CA ALA A 47 30.44 10.73 -5.53
C ALA A 47 30.23 10.44 -7.02
N CYS A 48 30.62 9.24 -7.44
CA CYS A 48 30.44 8.73 -8.78
C CYS A 48 28.98 8.31 -8.96
N HIS A 49 28.26 8.96 -9.87
CA HIS A 49 27.01 8.45 -10.42
C HIS A 49 27.35 7.25 -11.32
N ALA A 50 26.79 6.08 -11.01
CA ALA A 50 26.87 4.91 -11.89
C ALA A 50 25.68 4.95 -12.85
N ASP A 51 25.91 5.48 -14.04
CA ASP A 51 25.04 5.30 -15.21
C ASP A 51 25.31 3.91 -15.81
N THR A 52 24.32 3.03 -15.79
CA THR A 52 24.39 1.75 -16.53
C THR A 52 24.14 2.02 -18.01
N LEU A 53 25.21 2.26 -18.76
CA LEU A 53 25.21 2.41 -20.22
C LEU A 53 25.02 1.06 -20.93
N LEU A 54 23.97 0.95 -21.74
CA LEU A 54 23.83 -0.06 -22.80
C LEU A 54 24.78 0.26 -23.98
N PRO A 55 25.26 -0.74 -24.75
CA PRO A 55 26.27 -0.53 -25.77
C PRO A 55 25.74 0.22 -27.00
N SER A 56 26.57 1.15 -27.47
CA SER A 56 26.38 2.02 -28.62
C SER A 56 26.25 1.26 -29.94
N SER A 57 25.18 1.53 -30.70
CA SER A 57 25.14 1.36 -32.16
C SER A 57 24.82 2.70 -32.82
N SER A 58 25.43 2.94 -33.99
CA SER A 58 25.71 4.25 -34.60
C SER A 58 24.50 5.20 -34.83
N PRO A 59 24.71 6.54 -34.89
CA PRO A 59 23.64 7.54 -34.88
C PRO A 59 22.88 7.75 -36.21
N ALA A 60 23.18 6.98 -37.26
CA ALA A 60 22.69 7.28 -38.62
C ALA A 60 21.51 6.40 -39.08
N ALA A 61 21.09 5.40 -38.29
CA ALA A 61 20.00 4.48 -38.66
C ALA A 61 18.71 4.65 -37.81
N ALA A 62 18.74 5.46 -36.75
CA ALA A 62 17.62 5.63 -35.82
C ALA A 62 16.62 6.73 -36.22
N ALA A 63 16.89 7.51 -37.27
CA ALA A 63 16.01 8.59 -37.73
C ALA A 63 14.84 8.12 -38.63
N ALA A 64 14.65 6.81 -38.81
CA ALA A 64 13.67 6.26 -39.76
C ALA A 64 12.62 5.29 -39.15
N ALA A 65 12.43 5.28 -37.83
CA ALA A 65 11.40 4.44 -37.18
C ALA A 65 10.42 5.19 -36.27
N CYS A 66 10.41 6.54 -36.29
CA CYS A 66 9.35 7.34 -35.67
C CYS A 66 8.16 7.48 -36.62
N ALA A 67 7.50 6.37 -36.90
CA ALA A 67 6.16 6.37 -37.46
C ALA A 67 5.37 5.29 -36.72
N SER A 68 4.89 5.62 -35.52
CA SER A 68 3.79 4.87 -34.93
C SER A 68 2.65 4.92 -35.96
N THR A 69 2.22 3.77 -36.45
CA THR A 69 1.02 3.64 -37.25
C THR A 69 -0.13 4.24 -36.45
N ALA A 70 -0.51 5.48 -36.78
CA ALA A 70 -1.69 6.12 -36.25
C ALA A 70 -2.90 5.31 -36.73
N SER A 71 -3.36 4.38 -35.90
CA SER A 71 -4.70 3.85 -36.01
C SER A 71 -5.64 5.03 -35.82
N ALA A 72 -6.41 5.39 -36.85
CA ALA A 72 -7.60 6.19 -36.65
C ALA A 72 -8.43 5.55 -35.52
N ASN A 73 -8.92 6.35 -34.57
CA ASN A 73 -9.61 5.95 -33.32
C ASN A 73 -8.69 5.41 -32.21
N GLY A 74 -7.50 6.00 -32.00
CA GLY A 74 -6.63 5.66 -30.87
C GLY A 74 -7.15 6.16 -29.52
N PHE A 75 -6.65 5.60 -28.42
CA PHE A 75 -7.01 6.01 -27.04
C PHE A 75 -6.86 7.52 -26.80
N SER A 76 -5.78 8.13 -27.31
CA SER A 76 -5.54 9.58 -27.23
C SER A 76 -6.53 10.41 -28.05
N ASP A 77 -7.01 9.88 -29.19
CA ASP A 77 -7.99 10.57 -30.02
C ASP A 77 -9.36 10.57 -29.34
N TRP A 78 -9.76 9.41 -28.81
CA TRP A 78 -10.99 9.27 -28.02
C TRP A 78 -11.02 10.23 -26.83
N LEU A 79 -9.92 10.37 -26.09
CA LEU A 79 -9.84 11.33 -24.99
C LEU A 79 -10.08 12.78 -25.47
N ARG A 80 -9.44 13.18 -26.56
CA ARG A 80 -9.56 14.55 -27.12
C ARG A 80 -10.96 14.84 -27.65
N GLU A 81 -11.56 13.89 -28.35
CA GLU A 81 -12.92 14.00 -28.89
C GLU A 81 -13.97 14.17 -27.78
N HIS A 82 -13.73 13.60 -26.60
CA HIS A 82 -14.66 13.62 -25.47
C HIS A 82 -14.28 14.63 -24.39
N GLY A 83 -13.50 15.66 -24.74
CA GLY A 83 -13.32 16.85 -23.92
C GLY A 83 -12.06 16.85 -23.05
N LEU A 84 -11.09 15.96 -23.28
CA LEU A 84 -9.75 16.15 -22.71
C LEU A 84 -9.12 17.42 -23.31
N PRO A 85 -8.80 18.44 -22.50
CA PRO A 85 -8.13 19.64 -22.99
C PRO A 85 -6.78 19.29 -23.63
N PRO A 86 -6.23 20.15 -24.51
CA PRO A 86 -4.87 20.01 -25.00
C PRO A 86 -3.89 19.87 -23.82
N GLY A 87 -3.43 18.64 -23.59
CA GLY A 87 -2.58 18.30 -22.46
C GLY A 87 -1.12 18.63 -22.72
N LYS A 88 -0.36 18.83 -21.65
CA LYS A 88 1.11 18.97 -21.73
C LYS A 88 1.82 17.62 -21.67
N VAL A 89 1.12 16.53 -22.00
CA VAL A 89 1.60 15.16 -21.89
C VAL A 89 1.50 14.40 -23.21
N ALA A 90 2.35 13.40 -23.36
CA ALA A 90 2.34 12.44 -24.46
C ALA A 90 2.22 11.01 -23.89
N ILE A 91 1.67 10.11 -24.69
CA ILE A 91 1.66 8.68 -24.39
C ILE A 91 2.77 8.04 -25.22
N LEU A 92 3.74 7.42 -24.55
CA LEU A 92 4.92 6.83 -25.18
C LEU A 92 4.99 5.32 -24.88
N ASP A 93 5.74 4.59 -25.71
CA ASP A 93 5.96 3.16 -25.56
C ASP A 93 7.13 2.87 -24.60
N ARG A 94 6.91 1.91 -23.70
CA ARG A 94 7.90 1.28 -22.86
C ARG A 94 8.10 -0.15 -23.34
N PRO A 95 9.33 -0.55 -23.72
CA PRO A 95 9.62 -1.92 -24.05
C PRO A 95 9.43 -2.80 -22.80
N VAL A 96 8.86 -3.98 -22.99
CA VAL A 96 8.77 -4.99 -21.93
C VAL A 96 9.70 -6.15 -22.25
N PRO A 97 10.35 -6.75 -21.24
CA PRO A 97 11.06 -8.01 -21.43
C PRO A 97 10.10 -9.03 -22.05
N CYS A 98 10.48 -9.61 -23.19
CA CYS A 98 9.61 -10.52 -23.95
C CYS A 98 9.39 -11.82 -23.17
N PHE A 99 8.23 -11.99 -22.53
CA PHE A 99 7.90 -13.21 -21.80
C PHE A 99 7.31 -14.30 -22.69
N ARG A 100 6.67 -13.92 -23.80
CA ARG A 100 6.04 -14.85 -24.74
C ARG A 100 6.51 -14.60 -26.17
N GLU A 101 7.61 -15.23 -26.58
CA GLU A 101 8.04 -15.39 -27.98
C GLU A 101 7.83 -14.13 -28.87
N GLY A 102 8.11 -12.93 -28.34
CA GLY A 102 8.01 -11.66 -29.08
C GLY A 102 6.58 -11.16 -29.40
N LYS A 103 5.53 -11.64 -28.71
CA LYS A 103 4.12 -11.23 -28.94
C LYS A 103 3.58 -10.19 -27.96
N ASP A 104 4.32 -9.85 -26.91
CA ASP A 104 3.86 -8.86 -25.94
C ASP A 104 3.98 -7.44 -26.52
N LEU A 105 2.86 -6.72 -26.55
CA LEU A 105 2.85 -5.30 -26.94
C LEU A 105 3.66 -4.47 -25.93
N PRO A 106 4.38 -3.43 -26.39
CA PRO A 106 5.01 -2.49 -25.47
C PRO A 106 3.94 -1.85 -24.59
N LEU A 107 4.27 -1.60 -23.33
CA LEU A 107 3.37 -0.90 -22.41
C LEU A 107 3.36 0.58 -22.74
N HIS A 108 2.23 1.26 -22.54
CA HIS A 108 2.22 2.71 -22.63
C HIS A 108 2.50 3.35 -21.27
N TYR A 109 3.11 4.52 -21.29
CA TYR A 109 3.22 5.39 -20.12
C TYR A 109 3.00 6.84 -20.49
N VAL A 110 2.59 7.64 -19.51
CA VAL A 110 2.42 9.09 -19.64
C VAL A 110 3.77 9.78 -19.40
N ALA A 111 4.19 10.55 -20.40
CA ALA A 111 5.40 11.36 -20.38
C ALA A 111 5.05 12.84 -20.53
N ALA A 112 5.98 13.71 -20.14
CA ALA A 112 5.89 15.14 -20.45
C ALA A 112 5.94 15.33 -21.98
N GLY A 113 4.95 16.00 -22.56
CA GLY A 113 4.93 16.31 -24.00
C GLY A 113 5.79 17.54 -24.36
N GLN A 114 6.15 18.31 -23.34
CA GLN A 114 6.97 19.51 -23.40
C GLN A 114 7.68 19.68 -22.06
N ASP A 115 8.60 20.64 -21.96
CA ASP A 115 9.19 21.02 -20.68
C ASP A 115 8.09 21.53 -19.72
N LEU A 116 8.15 21.07 -18.47
CA LEU A 116 7.25 21.42 -17.37
C LEU A 116 8.05 21.97 -16.20
N GLU A 117 7.46 22.92 -15.49
CA GLU A 117 7.99 23.42 -14.22
C GLU A 117 7.13 22.94 -13.04
N ALA A 118 7.71 22.92 -11.84
CA ALA A 118 6.95 22.58 -10.63
C ALA A 118 5.74 23.51 -10.46
N GLY A 119 4.55 22.94 -10.22
CA GLY A 119 3.29 23.67 -10.16
C GLY A 119 2.51 23.71 -11.48
N ASP A 120 3.09 23.24 -12.59
CA ASP A 120 2.35 23.10 -13.83
C ASP A 120 1.27 22.01 -13.76
N VAL A 121 0.15 22.28 -14.45
CA VAL A 121 -0.86 21.26 -14.72
C VAL A 121 -0.39 20.38 -15.87
N ALA A 122 -0.10 19.11 -15.60
CA ALA A 122 0.29 18.15 -16.65
C ALA A 122 -0.92 17.81 -17.53
N PHE A 123 -2.03 17.44 -16.90
CA PHE A 123 -3.30 17.17 -17.56
C PHE A 123 -4.49 17.34 -16.61
N GLU A 124 -5.67 17.43 -17.18
CA GLU A 124 -6.96 17.52 -16.49
C GLU A 124 -7.98 16.68 -17.24
N VAL A 125 -8.56 15.70 -16.55
CA VAL A 125 -9.54 14.76 -17.09
C VAL A 125 -10.93 15.14 -16.58
N PRO A 126 -11.90 15.47 -17.44
CA PRO A 126 -13.29 15.70 -17.03
C PRO A 126 -13.89 14.48 -16.31
N MET A 127 -14.74 14.69 -15.30
CA MET A 127 -15.40 13.59 -14.59
C MET A 127 -16.28 12.71 -15.48
N SER A 128 -16.72 13.21 -16.64
CA SER A 128 -17.40 12.41 -17.67
C SER A 128 -16.56 11.26 -18.23
N LEU A 129 -15.22 11.36 -18.15
CA LEU A 129 -14.24 10.37 -18.58
C LEU A 129 -13.64 9.56 -17.42
N VAL A 130 -14.12 9.76 -16.19
CA VAL A 130 -13.66 9.02 -15.00
C VAL A 130 -14.71 7.98 -14.63
N VAL A 131 -14.28 6.73 -14.43
CA VAL A 131 -15.18 5.67 -13.96
C VAL A 131 -15.16 5.65 -12.43
N THR A 132 -16.32 5.89 -11.82
CA THR A 132 -16.55 5.86 -10.37
C THR A 132 -17.78 5.00 -10.07
N LEU A 133 -17.98 4.61 -8.80
CA LEU A 133 -19.19 3.88 -8.42
C LEU A 133 -20.46 4.70 -8.63
N GLU A 134 -20.43 6.00 -8.37
CA GLU A 134 -21.55 6.90 -8.67
C GLU A 134 -21.97 6.79 -10.14
N ARG A 135 -21.00 6.81 -11.07
CA ARG A 135 -21.29 6.70 -12.51
C ARG A 135 -21.84 5.33 -12.89
N VAL A 136 -21.28 4.29 -12.26
CA VAL A 136 -21.60 2.90 -12.56
C VAL A 136 -22.97 2.51 -12.03
N LEU A 137 -23.33 2.98 -10.83
CA LEU A 137 -24.56 2.61 -10.12
C LEU A 137 -25.68 3.65 -10.29
N GLY A 138 -25.35 4.88 -10.71
CA GLY A 138 -26.29 5.99 -10.93
C GLY A 138 -26.89 6.58 -9.64
N ASP A 139 -26.66 5.97 -8.49
CA ASP A 139 -27.22 6.36 -7.19
C ASP A 139 -26.16 6.18 -6.08
N GLU A 140 -25.86 7.27 -5.35
CA GLU A 140 -24.88 7.27 -4.26
C GLU A 140 -25.30 6.37 -3.08
N SER A 141 -26.60 6.25 -2.79
CA SER A 141 -27.11 5.42 -1.70
C SER A 141 -26.96 3.93 -1.99
N VAL A 142 -27.12 3.53 -3.26
CA VAL A 142 -26.88 2.16 -3.71
C VAL A 142 -25.39 1.84 -3.64
N ALA A 143 -24.54 2.80 -4.03
CA ALA A 143 -23.09 2.67 -3.91
C ALA A 143 -22.65 2.42 -2.47
N GLU A 144 -23.15 3.22 -1.53
CA GLU A 144 -22.83 3.07 -0.12
C GLU A 144 -23.37 1.76 0.47
N LEU A 145 -24.59 1.34 0.10
CA LEU A 145 -25.23 0.13 0.62
C LEU A 145 -24.52 -1.16 0.17
N LEU A 146 -24.06 -1.21 -1.07
CA LEU A 146 -23.38 -2.39 -1.61
C LEU A 146 -21.99 -2.56 -1.00
N THR A 147 -21.32 -1.44 -0.69
CA THR A 147 -19.95 -1.45 -0.19
C THR A 147 -19.87 -1.49 1.33
N THR A 148 -21.00 -1.41 2.04
CA THR A 148 -20.99 -1.43 3.52
C THR A 148 -20.73 -2.79 4.13
N ASN A 149 -20.91 -3.92 3.42
CA ASN A 149 -20.82 -5.24 4.06
C ASN A 149 -20.46 -6.46 3.18
N LYS A 150 -20.56 -6.44 1.84
CA LYS A 150 -20.42 -7.67 1.04
C LYS A 150 -19.53 -7.60 -0.19
N LEU A 151 -19.55 -6.50 -0.95
CA LEU A 151 -18.64 -6.31 -2.08
C LEU A 151 -17.73 -5.12 -1.86
N SER A 152 -16.48 -5.25 -2.28
CA SER A 152 -15.61 -4.07 -2.35
C SER A 152 -15.97 -3.20 -3.55
N GLU A 153 -15.60 -1.92 -3.49
CA GLU A 153 -15.68 -1.00 -4.62
C GLU A 153 -14.96 -1.55 -5.85
N LEU A 154 -13.86 -2.27 -5.63
CA LEU A 154 -13.06 -2.90 -6.69
C LEU A 154 -13.84 -4.02 -7.40
N ALA A 155 -14.60 -4.83 -6.67
CA ALA A 155 -15.44 -5.88 -7.27
C ALA A 155 -16.53 -5.29 -8.17
N CYS A 156 -17.20 -4.24 -7.71
CA CYS A 156 -18.22 -3.54 -8.49
C CYS A 156 -17.65 -2.92 -9.77
N LEU A 157 -16.51 -2.22 -9.66
CA LEU A 157 -15.82 -1.63 -10.82
C LEU A 157 -15.30 -2.69 -11.80
N ALA A 158 -14.76 -3.80 -11.29
CA ALA A 158 -14.29 -4.91 -12.12
C ALA A 158 -15.43 -5.54 -12.91
N LEU A 159 -16.55 -5.84 -12.25
CA LEU A 159 -17.72 -6.40 -12.91
C LEU A 159 -18.27 -5.45 -13.98
N TYR A 160 -18.37 -4.15 -13.69
CA TYR A 160 -18.78 -3.14 -14.66
C TYR A 160 -17.89 -3.16 -15.91
N LEU A 161 -16.57 -3.07 -15.73
CA LEU A 161 -15.63 -3.09 -16.85
C LEU A 161 -15.70 -4.39 -17.67
N MET A 162 -16.01 -5.53 -17.03
CA MET A 162 -16.16 -6.80 -17.74
C MET A 162 -17.39 -6.80 -18.67
N TYR A 163 -18.53 -6.23 -18.24
CA TYR A 163 -19.69 -6.05 -19.11
C TYR A 163 -19.44 -5.02 -20.22
N GLU A 164 -18.75 -3.92 -19.93
CA GLU A 164 -18.31 -2.96 -20.95
C GLU A 164 -17.40 -3.63 -21.99
N LYS A 165 -16.44 -4.43 -21.53
CA LYS A 165 -15.55 -5.19 -22.41
C LYS A 165 -16.29 -6.17 -23.31
N LYS A 166 -17.34 -6.81 -22.78
CA LYS A 166 -18.17 -7.77 -23.53
C LYS A 166 -18.92 -7.11 -24.70
N GLN A 167 -19.28 -5.84 -24.60
CA GLN A 167 -19.90 -5.08 -25.70
C GLN A 167 -18.91 -4.78 -26.84
N GLY A 168 -17.60 -4.90 -26.61
CA GLY A 168 -16.60 -4.63 -27.64
C GLY A 168 -16.68 -3.18 -28.11
N GLN A 169 -16.68 -2.96 -29.42
CA GLN A 169 -16.60 -1.61 -30.03
C GLN A 169 -17.85 -0.75 -29.79
N ASP A 170 -18.96 -1.35 -29.37
CA ASP A 170 -20.18 -0.61 -29.04
C ASP A 170 -20.09 0.08 -27.67
N SER A 171 -19.13 -0.32 -26.83
CA SER A 171 -18.88 0.32 -25.53
C SER A 171 -18.21 1.69 -25.71
N PHE A 172 -18.75 2.70 -25.03
CA PHE A 172 -18.13 4.01 -24.88
C PHE A 172 -16.69 3.92 -24.33
N TRP A 173 -16.46 2.97 -23.42
CA TRP A 173 -15.18 2.75 -22.74
C TRP A 173 -14.23 1.84 -23.52
N TYR A 174 -14.61 1.35 -24.70
CA TYR A 174 -13.79 0.41 -25.48
C TYR A 174 -12.33 0.86 -25.67
N PRO A 175 -12.03 2.12 -26.04
CA PRO A 175 -10.63 2.56 -26.18
C PRO A 175 -9.87 2.53 -24.86
N TYR A 176 -10.52 2.88 -23.74
CA TYR A 176 -9.91 2.85 -22.42
C TYR A 176 -9.68 1.41 -21.93
N ILE A 177 -10.67 0.52 -22.10
CA ILE A 177 -10.55 -0.90 -21.74
C ILE A 177 -9.43 -1.58 -22.55
N LYS A 178 -9.31 -1.26 -23.84
CA LYS A 178 -8.21 -1.75 -24.68
C LYS A 178 -6.85 -1.29 -24.16
N GLU A 179 -6.76 -0.06 -23.65
CA GLU A 179 -5.55 0.42 -22.99
C GLU A 179 -5.29 -0.34 -21.68
N LEU A 180 -6.29 -0.56 -20.83
CA LEU A 180 -6.13 -1.38 -19.61
C LEU A 180 -5.70 -2.83 -19.93
N ASP A 181 -6.25 -3.43 -20.97
CA ASP A 181 -5.88 -4.78 -21.46
C ASP A 181 -4.44 -4.84 -21.98
N ARG A 182 -3.92 -3.74 -22.52
CA ARG A 182 -2.52 -3.62 -22.91
C ARG A 182 -1.62 -3.65 -21.68
N GLN A 183 -2.02 -2.93 -20.64
CA GLN A 183 -1.31 -2.85 -19.37
C GLN A 183 -1.35 -4.18 -18.61
N ARG A 184 -2.50 -4.88 -18.60
CA ARG A 184 -2.74 -6.11 -17.81
C ARG A 184 -2.47 -5.93 -16.31
N GLY A 185 -2.70 -4.73 -15.81
CA GLY A 185 -2.36 -4.35 -14.44
C GLY A 185 -0.87 -4.49 -14.10
N ARG A 186 -0.01 -4.47 -15.12
CA ARG A 186 1.44 -4.45 -14.94
C ARG A 186 1.92 -3.05 -14.64
N GLY A 187 2.71 -2.92 -13.56
CA GLY A 187 3.34 -1.67 -13.18
C GLY A 187 4.60 -1.37 -14.01
N GLN A 188 5.48 -0.54 -13.45
CA GLN A 188 6.65 -0.02 -14.16
C GLN A 188 7.64 -1.08 -14.62
N LEU A 189 7.72 -2.19 -13.88
CA LEU A 189 8.61 -3.33 -14.13
C LEU A 189 7.94 -4.41 -14.98
N ALA A 190 6.77 -4.11 -15.56
CA ALA A 190 5.99 -5.05 -16.36
C ALA A 190 5.57 -6.33 -15.60
N VAL A 191 5.48 -6.24 -14.27
CA VAL A 191 5.08 -7.34 -13.39
C VAL A 191 3.65 -7.11 -12.89
N GLU A 192 2.86 -8.18 -12.92
CA GLU A 192 1.50 -8.23 -12.39
C GLU A 192 1.52 -8.40 -10.87
N SER A 193 0.42 -8.07 -10.21
CA SER A 193 0.22 -8.40 -8.78
C SER A 193 0.50 -9.90 -8.51
N PRO A 194 1.11 -10.24 -7.36
CA PRO A 194 1.26 -11.63 -6.91
C PRO A 194 -0.03 -12.43 -6.86
N LEU A 195 -1.20 -11.78 -6.81
CA LEU A 195 -2.50 -12.44 -6.93
C LEU A 195 -2.61 -13.28 -8.21
N LEU A 196 -1.92 -12.90 -9.29
CA LEU A 196 -1.94 -13.62 -10.57
C LEU A 196 -0.75 -14.57 -10.76
N TRP A 197 0.11 -14.71 -9.75
CA TRP A 197 1.29 -15.57 -9.83
C TRP A 197 0.92 -17.03 -9.59
N THR A 198 1.71 -17.94 -10.15
CA THR A 198 1.59 -19.38 -9.88
C THR A 198 2.16 -19.73 -8.49
N GLU A 199 1.83 -20.91 -7.97
CA GLU A 199 2.37 -21.37 -6.68
C GLU A 199 3.91 -21.40 -6.65
N SER A 200 4.54 -21.79 -7.78
CA SER A 200 6.00 -21.78 -7.90
C SER A 200 6.59 -20.37 -7.88
N GLU A 201 5.90 -19.40 -8.48
CA GLU A 201 6.32 -17.99 -8.48
C GLU A 201 6.11 -17.36 -7.09
N LEU A 202 5.02 -17.72 -6.39
CA LEU A 202 4.79 -17.28 -5.01
C LEU A 202 5.85 -17.82 -4.03
N ASN A 203 6.54 -18.91 -4.37
CA ASN A 203 7.67 -19.38 -3.55
C ASN A 203 8.88 -18.45 -3.57
N TYR A 204 8.97 -17.49 -4.50
CA TYR A 204 9.98 -16.42 -4.41
C TYR A 204 9.80 -15.53 -3.19
N LEU A 205 8.59 -15.50 -2.62
CA LEU A 205 8.25 -14.72 -1.43
C LEU A 205 8.31 -15.56 -0.15
N LYS A 206 8.92 -16.76 -0.18
CA LYS A 206 9.06 -17.61 1.01
C LYS A 206 9.83 -16.87 2.12
N GLY A 207 9.30 -16.93 3.34
CA GLY A 207 9.80 -16.19 4.50
C GLY A 207 9.14 -14.81 4.69
N SER A 208 8.61 -14.20 3.63
CA SER A 208 7.89 -12.94 3.74
C SER A 208 6.42 -13.14 4.15
N PRO A 209 5.89 -12.34 5.11
CA PRO A 209 4.47 -12.34 5.48
C PRO A 209 3.52 -12.05 4.31
N ILE A 210 4.00 -11.36 3.26
CA ILE A 210 3.17 -11.01 2.10
C ILE A 210 2.61 -12.25 1.39
N LYS A 211 3.28 -13.40 1.50
CA LYS A 211 2.81 -14.64 0.88
C LYS A 211 1.45 -15.04 1.46
N ASP A 212 1.30 -14.98 2.78
CA ASP A 212 0.04 -15.30 3.46
C ASP A 212 -1.01 -14.22 3.20
N GLU A 213 -0.61 -12.95 3.13
CA GLU A 213 -1.51 -11.85 2.74
C GLU A 213 -2.08 -12.03 1.32
N VAL A 214 -1.28 -12.51 0.37
CA VAL A 214 -1.72 -12.80 -1.00
C VAL A 214 -2.77 -13.92 -1.00
N VAL A 215 -2.53 -14.99 -0.25
CA VAL A 215 -3.49 -16.11 -0.10
C VAL A 215 -4.80 -15.62 0.54
N ALA A 216 -4.72 -14.88 1.65
CA ALA A 216 -5.89 -14.34 2.32
C ALA A 216 -6.68 -13.37 1.43
N ARG A 217 -5.98 -12.59 0.58
CA ARG A 217 -6.62 -11.70 -0.38
C ARG A 217 -7.27 -12.45 -1.54
N ASP A 218 -6.67 -13.53 -2.05
CA ASP A 218 -7.29 -14.41 -3.05
C ASP A 218 -8.60 -15.01 -2.54
N GLU A 219 -8.60 -15.53 -1.30
CA GLU A 219 -9.81 -16.04 -0.65
C GLU A 219 -10.87 -14.94 -0.48
N GLY A 220 -10.45 -13.73 -0.14
CA GLY A 220 -11.33 -12.56 -0.07
C GLY A 220 -12.01 -12.27 -1.41
N ILE A 221 -11.25 -12.23 -2.50
CA ILE A 221 -11.77 -12.02 -3.86
C ILE A 221 -12.74 -13.14 -4.25
N ARG A 222 -12.46 -14.39 -3.85
CA ARG A 222 -13.36 -15.53 -4.08
C ARG A 222 -14.67 -15.41 -3.30
N ARG A 223 -14.63 -14.94 -2.05
CA ARG A 223 -15.84 -14.64 -1.27
C ARG A 223 -16.67 -13.55 -1.96
N GLU A 224 -16.03 -12.48 -2.42
CA GLU A 224 -16.71 -11.41 -3.17
C GLU A 224 -17.34 -11.95 -4.48
N TYR A 225 -16.63 -12.78 -5.23
CA TYR A 225 -17.14 -13.43 -6.45
C TYR A 225 -18.40 -14.25 -6.20
N ASN A 226 -18.43 -15.05 -5.12
CA ASN A 226 -19.57 -15.89 -4.77
C ASN A 226 -20.81 -15.09 -4.34
N GLU A 227 -20.64 -13.83 -3.92
CA GLU A 227 -21.75 -12.94 -3.53
C GLU A 227 -22.31 -12.13 -4.72
N LEU A 228 -21.64 -12.13 -5.89
CA LEU A 228 -22.03 -11.31 -7.04
C LEU A 228 -23.47 -11.60 -7.49
N ASP A 229 -23.86 -12.86 -7.60
CA ASP A 229 -25.19 -13.22 -8.11
C ASP A 229 -26.29 -12.88 -7.11
N THR A 230 -26.05 -13.14 -5.82
CA THR A 230 -27.01 -12.79 -4.75
C THR A 230 -27.30 -11.29 -4.77
N LEU A 231 -26.27 -10.48 -4.93
CA LEU A 231 -26.42 -9.03 -5.01
C LEU A 231 -26.98 -8.57 -6.34
N TRP A 232 -26.64 -9.22 -7.45
CA TRP A 232 -27.27 -8.99 -8.75
C TRP A 232 -28.80 -9.15 -8.67
N PHE A 233 -29.27 -10.24 -8.05
CA PHE A 233 -30.70 -10.47 -7.83
C PHE A 233 -31.34 -9.45 -6.87
N MET A 234 -30.64 -9.09 -5.78
CA MET A 234 -31.18 -8.14 -4.78
C MET A 234 -31.19 -6.69 -5.26
N ALA A 235 -30.17 -6.29 -6.03
CA ALA A 235 -30.00 -4.93 -6.50
C ALA A 235 -30.74 -4.67 -7.83
N GLY A 236 -31.27 -5.71 -8.49
CA GLY A 236 -32.18 -5.67 -9.65
C GLY A 236 -31.70 -4.93 -10.91
N SER A 237 -30.60 -4.18 -10.83
CA SER A 237 -30.24 -3.15 -11.80
C SER A 237 -28.84 -2.57 -11.52
N LEU A 238 -27.87 -3.38 -11.06
CA LEU A 238 -26.55 -2.87 -10.61
C LEU A 238 -25.92 -1.85 -11.57
N PHE A 239 -26.18 -1.96 -12.86
CA PHE A 239 -25.60 -1.06 -13.86
C PHE A 239 -26.62 -0.28 -14.70
N GLN A 240 -27.91 -0.34 -14.35
CA GLN A 240 -29.06 0.32 -15.02
C GLN A 240 -29.22 0.10 -16.54
N GLN A 241 -28.25 -0.45 -17.28
CA GLN A 241 -28.22 -0.50 -18.75
C GLN A 241 -27.43 -1.68 -19.36
N TYR A 242 -27.47 -2.94 -18.88
CA TYR A 242 -26.74 -4.02 -19.59
C TYR A 242 -27.48 -5.38 -19.58
N PRO A 243 -27.35 -6.18 -20.65
CA PRO A 243 -28.17 -7.37 -20.86
C PRO A 243 -27.80 -8.50 -19.89
N PHE A 244 -28.64 -8.64 -18.87
CA PHE A 244 -29.24 -9.83 -18.24
C PHE A 244 -28.50 -11.18 -18.04
N ASP A 245 -27.22 -11.35 -18.36
CA ASP A 245 -26.53 -12.59 -17.94
C ASP A 245 -26.12 -12.49 -16.47
N ILE A 246 -26.37 -13.55 -15.70
CA ILE A 246 -25.95 -13.67 -14.29
C ILE A 246 -24.42 -13.55 -14.23
N PRO A 247 -23.84 -12.74 -13.33
CA PRO A 247 -22.39 -12.48 -13.30
C PRO A 247 -21.51 -13.73 -13.33
N THR A 248 -21.76 -14.73 -12.47
CA THR A 248 -20.91 -15.93 -12.41
C THR A 248 -21.12 -16.89 -13.58
N GLU A 249 -22.24 -16.81 -14.30
CA GLU A 249 -22.49 -17.55 -15.54
C GLU A 249 -21.79 -16.89 -16.73
N ALA A 250 -21.81 -15.56 -16.77
CA ALA A 250 -21.17 -14.78 -17.82
C ALA A 250 -19.64 -14.81 -17.73
N PHE A 251 -19.12 -14.83 -16.51
CA PHE A 251 -17.69 -14.64 -16.26
C PHE A 251 -17.15 -15.62 -15.22
N PRO A 252 -16.29 -16.56 -15.62
CA PRO A 252 -15.61 -17.45 -14.68
C PRO A 252 -14.75 -16.68 -13.68
N PHE A 253 -14.54 -17.27 -12.49
CA PHE A 253 -13.73 -16.69 -11.41
C PHE A 253 -12.36 -16.18 -11.87
N GLU A 254 -11.66 -16.92 -12.73
CA GLU A 254 -10.32 -16.49 -13.20
C GLU A 254 -10.36 -15.19 -14.02
N ILE A 255 -11.41 -14.99 -14.82
CA ILE A 255 -11.59 -13.76 -15.59
C ILE A 255 -11.98 -12.60 -14.66
N PHE A 256 -12.85 -12.87 -13.68
CA PHE A 256 -13.19 -11.89 -12.65
C PHE A 256 -11.96 -11.47 -11.85
N LYS A 257 -11.14 -12.41 -11.39
CA LYS A 257 -9.90 -12.15 -10.65
C LYS A 257 -8.92 -11.33 -11.47
N GLN A 258 -8.74 -11.64 -12.77
CA GLN A 258 -7.91 -10.83 -13.66
C GLN A 258 -8.42 -9.39 -13.79
N ALA A 259 -9.72 -9.19 -13.99
CA ALA A 259 -10.32 -7.86 -14.05
C ALA A 259 -10.20 -7.12 -12.71
N PHE A 260 -10.40 -7.82 -11.59
CA PHE A 260 -10.24 -7.27 -10.24
C PHE A 260 -8.83 -6.76 -10.01
N VAL A 261 -7.81 -7.56 -10.34
CA VAL A 261 -6.40 -7.17 -10.22
C VAL A 261 -6.06 -6.00 -11.15
N ALA A 262 -6.57 -6.02 -12.38
CA ALA A 262 -6.39 -4.91 -13.31
C ALA A 262 -6.98 -3.61 -12.70
N VAL A 263 -8.22 -3.63 -12.22
CA VAL A 263 -8.84 -2.48 -11.52
C VAL A 263 -8.02 -2.08 -10.29
N GLN A 264 -7.61 -3.02 -9.45
CA GLN A 264 -6.81 -2.75 -8.25
C GLN A 264 -5.52 -1.97 -8.57
N SER A 265 -4.88 -2.27 -9.69
CA SER A 265 -3.66 -1.58 -10.13
C SER A 265 -3.90 -0.18 -10.72
N CYS A 266 -5.14 0.14 -11.11
CA CYS A 266 -5.51 1.38 -11.79
C CYS A 266 -6.20 2.39 -10.86
N VAL A 267 -6.90 1.91 -9.84
CA VAL A 267 -7.76 2.74 -9.00
C VAL A 267 -6.95 3.74 -8.17
N VAL A 268 -7.45 4.97 -8.15
CA VAL A 268 -6.96 6.05 -7.28
C VAL A 268 -8.01 6.41 -6.24
N HIS A 269 -7.55 6.89 -5.09
CA HIS A 269 -8.40 7.37 -3.99
C HIS A 269 -8.50 8.89 -4.01
N LEU A 270 -9.51 9.41 -4.68
CA LEU A 270 -9.78 10.84 -4.72
C LEU A 270 -10.15 11.35 -3.33
N GLN A 271 -9.55 12.47 -2.94
CA GLN A 271 -9.79 13.11 -1.64
C GLN A 271 -10.87 14.19 -1.78
N LYS A 272 -11.61 14.45 -0.70
CA LYS A 272 -12.63 15.51 -0.63
C LYS A 272 -13.77 15.34 -1.65
N VAL A 273 -14.13 14.10 -1.96
CA VAL A 273 -15.28 13.72 -2.79
C VAL A 273 -16.21 12.80 -2.00
N SER A 274 -17.43 12.55 -2.50
CA SER A 274 -18.35 11.57 -1.90
C SER A 274 -17.76 10.16 -1.95
N LEU A 275 -18.26 9.23 -1.11
CA LEU A 275 -17.78 7.85 -1.07
C LEU A 275 -17.93 7.17 -2.44
N ALA A 276 -19.04 7.43 -3.14
CA ALA A 276 -19.32 6.92 -4.47
C ALA A 276 -18.34 7.42 -5.56
N ARG A 277 -17.64 8.54 -5.34
CA ARG A 277 -16.60 9.09 -6.22
C ARG A 277 -15.16 8.77 -5.79
N ARG A 278 -14.98 8.21 -4.59
CA ARG A 278 -13.65 8.07 -3.96
C ARG A 278 -12.75 7.11 -4.73
N PHE A 279 -13.28 5.96 -5.14
CA PHE A 279 -12.57 4.97 -5.95
C PHE A 279 -12.81 5.31 -7.42
N ALA A 280 -11.75 5.71 -8.11
CA ALA A 280 -11.84 6.23 -9.47
C ALA A 280 -10.81 5.57 -10.39
N LEU A 281 -11.26 5.22 -11.60
CA LEU A 281 -10.39 4.86 -12.71
C LEU A 281 -10.25 6.08 -13.62
N VAL A 282 -9.04 6.62 -13.68
CA VAL A 282 -8.73 7.83 -14.45
C VAL A 282 -7.91 7.39 -15.68
N PRO A 283 -8.36 7.68 -16.91
CA PRO A 283 -7.69 7.21 -18.14
C PRO A 283 -6.19 7.49 -18.26
N LEU A 284 -5.74 8.69 -17.86
CA LEU A 284 -4.31 9.05 -17.82
C LEU A 284 -3.65 8.78 -16.46
N GLY A 285 -4.35 8.05 -15.60
CA GLY A 285 -3.90 7.66 -14.27
C GLY A 285 -3.01 6.42 -14.28
N PRO A 286 -2.81 5.79 -13.12
CA PRO A 286 -2.21 4.46 -13.05
C PRO A 286 -2.96 3.46 -13.96
N PRO A 287 -2.25 2.51 -14.59
CA PRO A 287 -0.82 2.24 -14.45
C PRO A 287 0.07 3.02 -15.43
N LEU A 288 -0.49 3.96 -16.22
CA LEU A 288 0.30 4.72 -17.20
C LEU A 288 1.26 5.72 -16.52
N LEU A 289 1.00 6.10 -15.28
CA LEU A 289 1.86 6.99 -14.50
C LEU A 289 2.98 6.21 -13.81
N THR A 290 4.17 6.80 -13.78
CA THR A 290 5.29 6.28 -12.99
C THR A 290 5.07 6.66 -11.53
N TYR A 291 5.40 5.78 -10.60
CA TYR A 291 5.28 5.96 -9.16
C TYR A 291 6.64 6.09 -8.50
N LYS A 292 6.77 7.04 -7.58
CA LYS A 292 7.86 7.10 -6.60
C LYS A 292 7.35 7.63 -5.26
N SER A 293 7.80 7.03 -4.16
CA SER A 293 7.37 7.38 -2.81
C SER A 293 7.94 8.71 -2.32
N ASN A 294 8.99 9.22 -2.96
CA ASN A 294 9.55 10.55 -2.72
C ASN A 294 8.89 11.67 -3.56
N CYS A 295 7.81 11.35 -4.28
CA CYS A 295 6.99 12.30 -5.01
C CYS A 295 5.86 12.86 -4.13
N LYS A 296 5.40 14.07 -4.47
CA LYS A 296 4.25 14.73 -3.84
C LYS A 296 3.10 14.98 -4.81
N ALA A 297 3.33 14.86 -6.12
CA ALA A 297 2.30 15.03 -7.12
C ALA A 297 1.26 13.89 -7.00
N MET A 298 -0.01 14.26 -6.87
CA MET A 298 -1.12 13.31 -6.75
C MET A 298 -2.25 13.73 -7.68
N LEU A 299 -3.04 12.76 -8.13
CA LEU A 299 -4.31 13.05 -8.80
C LEU A 299 -5.30 13.63 -7.79
N THR A 300 -5.89 14.78 -8.13
CA THR A 300 -6.80 15.52 -7.25
C THR A 300 -8.07 15.88 -7.99
N ALA A 301 -9.21 15.69 -7.32
CA ALA A 301 -10.49 16.17 -7.81
C ALA A 301 -10.58 17.70 -7.63
N VAL A 302 -10.88 18.43 -8.71
CA VAL A 302 -11.05 19.88 -8.72
C VAL A 302 -12.29 20.22 -9.54
N GLY A 303 -13.34 20.66 -8.87
CA GLY A 303 -14.63 20.90 -9.51
C GLY A 303 -15.17 19.59 -10.11
N ASP A 304 -15.45 19.60 -11.41
CA ASP A 304 -15.94 18.43 -12.16
C ASP A 304 -14.83 17.79 -13.02
N SER A 305 -13.60 17.81 -12.51
CA SER A 305 -12.43 17.24 -13.18
C SER A 305 -11.47 16.59 -12.19
N VAL A 306 -10.60 15.71 -12.70
CA VAL A 306 -9.43 15.18 -11.99
C VAL A 306 -8.17 15.72 -12.65
N ARG A 307 -7.34 16.40 -11.87
CA ARG A 307 -6.13 17.08 -12.35
C ARG A 307 -4.88 16.51 -11.71
N LEU A 308 -3.80 16.45 -12.50
CA LEU A 308 -2.44 16.22 -12.01
C LEU A 308 -1.62 17.51 -12.12
N VAL A 309 -1.11 17.98 -10.97
CA VAL A 309 -0.15 19.09 -10.88
C VAL A 309 1.21 18.51 -10.53
N VAL A 310 2.25 18.83 -11.32
CA VAL A 310 3.60 18.30 -11.09
C VAL A 310 4.29 18.98 -9.91
N ASP A 311 5.08 18.22 -9.16
CA ASP A 311 5.82 18.71 -7.98
C ASP A 311 7.30 19.07 -8.31
N ARG A 312 7.72 18.84 -9.54
CA ARG A 312 9.11 18.96 -10.01
C ARG A 312 9.15 19.31 -11.51
N PRO A 313 10.28 19.84 -12.01
CA PRO A 313 10.45 20.06 -13.43
C PRO A 313 10.59 18.74 -14.20
N TYR A 314 10.12 18.73 -15.44
CA TYR A 314 10.31 17.62 -16.39
C TYR A 314 10.78 18.16 -17.73
N LYS A 315 11.64 17.40 -18.42
CA LYS A 315 11.95 17.60 -19.84
C LYS A 315 10.96 16.86 -20.73
N ALA A 316 10.72 17.39 -21.92
CA ALA A 316 9.91 16.68 -22.92
C ALA A 316 10.42 15.24 -23.12
N GLY A 317 9.52 14.27 -23.06
CA GLY A 317 9.80 12.84 -23.13
C GLY A 317 10.00 12.15 -21.78
N GLU A 318 10.19 12.89 -20.68
CA GLU A 318 10.40 12.27 -19.36
C GLU A 318 9.09 11.67 -18.79
N PRO A 319 9.13 10.47 -18.18
CA PRO A 319 7.96 9.87 -17.54
C PRO A 319 7.43 10.74 -16.41
N ILE A 320 6.11 10.97 -16.38
CA ILE A 320 5.49 11.71 -15.28
C ILE A 320 5.42 10.81 -14.04
N ILE A 321 5.95 11.32 -12.94
CA ILE A 321 6.01 10.62 -11.65
C ILE A 321 4.90 11.13 -10.73
N VAL A 322 4.22 10.20 -10.06
CA VAL A 322 3.16 10.48 -9.09
C VAL A 322 3.35 9.70 -7.80
N TRP A 323 2.58 10.10 -6.80
CA TRP A 323 2.47 9.47 -5.51
C TRP A 323 1.02 9.09 -5.22
N CYS A 324 0.82 7.91 -4.66
CA CYS A 324 -0.49 7.31 -4.37
C CYS A 324 -0.70 7.09 -2.86
N GLY A 325 -0.03 7.89 -2.03
CA GLY A 325 -0.11 7.82 -0.57
C GLY A 325 0.99 6.98 0.10
N PRO A 326 1.07 7.00 1.45
CA PRO A 326 2.16 6.38 2.21
C PRO A 326 1.96 4.86 2.34
N GLN A 327 2.29 4.12 1.28
CA GLN A 327 2.15 2.67 1.22
C GLN A 327 3.51 1.97 1.41
N PRO A 328 3.58 0.88 2.20
CA PRO A 328 4.79 0.07 2.30
C PRO A 328 5.00 -0.75 1.01
N ASN A 329 6.21 -1.27 0.82
CA ASN A 329 6.55 -2.01 -0.39
C ASN A 329 5.74 -3.30 -0.55
N SER A 330 5.37 -3.96 0.56
CA SER A 330 4.46 -5.12 0.52
C SER A 330 3.12 -4.77 -0.15
N ARG A 331 2.56 -3.59 0.17
CA ARG A 331 1.30 -3.11 -0.41
C ARG A 331 1.47 -2.63 -1.85
N LEU A 332 2.61 -2.02 -2.18
CA LEU A 332 2.93 -1.62 -3.55
C LEU A 332 3.04 -2.84 -4.48
N LEU A 333 3.71 -3.92 -4.01
CA LEU A 333 3.78 -5.18 -4.73
C LEU A 333 2.39 -5.79 -4.92
N LEU A 334 1.63 -5.91 -3.83
CA LEU A 334 0.30 -6.54 -3.87
C LEU A 334 -0.66 -5.80 -4.80
N ASN A 335 -0.66 -4.47 -4.80
CA ASN A 335 -1.61 -3.69 -5.60
C ASN A 335 -1.15 -3.45 -7.03
N TYR A 336 0.15 -3.24 -7.25
CA TYR A 336 0.67 -2.68 -8.50
C TYR A 336 1.83 -3.48 -9.12
N GLY A 337 2.33 -4.51 -8.45
CA GLY A 337 3.39 -5.39 -8.98
C GLY A 337 4.77 -4.75 -9.05
N PHE A 338 5.10 -3.78 -8.19
CA PHE A 338 6.46 -3.19 -8.14
C PHE A 338 6.90 -2.87 -6.71
N ILE A 339 8.22 -2.64 -6.57
CA ILE A 339 8.89 -2.22 -5.33
C ILE A 339 9.55 -0.87 -5.57
N ASP A 340 9.50 0.02 -4.57
CA ASP A 340 10.26 1.27 -4.55
C ASP A 340 11.36 1.19 -3.48
N GLU A 341 12.61 1.07 -3.92
CA GLU A 341 13.74 0.83 -3.02
C GLU A 341 14.05 2.02 -2.10
N ASP A 342 13.64 3.23 -2.52
CA ASP A 342 13.81 4.47 -1.77
C ASP A 342 12.57 4.83 -0.93
N ASN A 343 11.68 3.88 -0.66
CA ASN A 343 10.40 4.15 0.00
C ASN A 343 10.56 4.49 1.49
N PRO A 344 10.32 5.75 1.90
CA PRO A 344 10.45 6.15 3.31
C PRO A 344 9.28 5.68 4.19
N TYR A 345 8.25 5.09 3.59
CA TYR A 345 7.07 4.56 4.29
C TYR A 345 7.09 3.03 4.39
N ASP A 346 8.18 2.41 3.94
CA ASP A 346 8.34 0.98 4.04
C ASP A 346 8.47 0.53 5.49
N ARG A 347 7.89 -0.63 5.78
CA ARG A 347 7.81 -1.17 7.14
C ARG A 347 7.47 -2.64 7.14
N ILE A 348 7.92 -3.32 8.18
CA ILE A 348 7.46 -4.66 8.56
C ILE A 348 6.61 -4.58 9.83
N VAL A 349 5.89 -5.65 10.10
CA VAL A 349 5.12 -5.83 11.34
C VAL A 349 5.79 -6.90 12.18
N ILE A 350 5.92 -6.64 13.48
CA ILE A 350 6.18 -7.66 14.51
C ILE A 350 4.95 -7.71 15.42
N GLU A 351 4.28 -8.84 15.46
CA GLU A 351 3.14 -9.05 16.36
C GLU A 351 3.67 -9.57 17.72
N ALA A 352 3.18 -8.99 18.81
CA ALA A 352 3.45 -9.49 20.16
C ALA A 352 2.14 -9.71 20.92
N SER A 353 1.96 -10.87 21.53
CA SER A 353 0.74 -11.21 22.28
C SER A 353 1.03 -11.50 23.75
N LEU A 354 0.19 -10.99 24.64
CA LEU A 354 0.19 -11.41 26.03
C LEU A 354 -0.36 -12.84 26.13
N ASN A 355 0.27 -13.67 26.96
CA ASN A 355 -0.15 -15.05 27.14
C ASN A 355 -1.49 -15.13 27.88
N ILE A 356 -2.50 -15.73 27.25
CA ILE A 356 -3.87 -15.82 27.79
C ILE A 356 -3.99 -16.78 28.98
N GLU A 357 -3.04 -17.70 29.14
CA GLU A 357 -3.00 -18.68 30.24
C GLU A 357 -2.33 -18.10 31.49
N ASP A 358 -1.83 -16.86 31.42
CA ASP A 358 -1.26 -16.16 32.56
C ASP A 358 -2.36 -15.85 33.61
N PRO A 359 -2.20 -16.28 34.88
CA PRO A 359 -3.14 -15.94 35.95
C PRO A 359 -3.36 -14.42 36.12
N GLN A 360 -2.39 -13.60 35.71
CA GLN A 360 -2.42 -12.13 35.77
C GLN A 360 -2.77 -11.49 34.42
N PHE A 361 -3.31 -12.26 33.46
CA PHE A 361 -3.58 -11.77 32.10
C PHE A 361 -4.50 -10.55 32.08
N GLN A 362 -5.53 -10.49 32.93
CA GLN A 362 -6.46 -9.36 32.94
C GLN A 362 -5.76 -8.07 33.40
N GLU A 363 -4.93 -8.16 34.44
CA GLU A 363 -4.13 -7.08 34.96
C GLU A 363 -3.13 -6.57 33.91
N LYS A 364 -2.40 -7.48 33.27
CA LYS A 364 -1.46 -7.15 32.18
C LYS A 364 -2.18 -6.50 31.00
N ARG A 365 -3.33 -7.04 30.58
CA ARG A 365 -4.15 -6.44 29.54
C ARG A 365 -4.60 -5.02 29.89
N MET A 366 -5.00 -4.77 31.14
CA MET A 366 -5.37 -3.44 31.60
C MET A 366 -4.20 -2.47 31.54
N VAL A 367 -2.99 -2.90 31.93
CA VAL A 367 -1.77 -2.08 31.82
C VAL A 367 -1.43 -1.80 30.36
N ALA A 368 -1.48 -2.80 29.48
CA ALA A 368 -1.28 -2.61 28.04
C ALA A 368 -2.26 -1.56 27.48
N GLN A 369 -3.55 -1.68 27.80
CA GLN A 369 -4.59 -0.74 27.36
C GLN A 369 -4.39 0.69 27.88
N ARG A 370 -3.97 0.87 29.15
CA ARG A 370 -3.63 2.18 29.70
C ARG A 370 -2.49 2.85 28.93
N ASN A 371 -1.56 2.06 28.38
CA ASN A 371 -0.45 2.50 27.55
C ASN A 371 -0.78 2.54 26.05
N GLY A 372 -2.07 2.48 25.68
CA GLY A 372 -2.51 2.54 24.28
C GLY A 372 -2.17 1.29 23.46
N LYS A 373 -1.91 0.16 24.12
CA LYS A 373 -1.60 -1.14 23.50
C LYS A 373 -2.76 -2.12 23.62
N LEU A 374 -2.80 -3.07 22.70
CA LEU A 374 -3.74 -4.19 22.70
C LEU A 374 -3.11 -5.42 23.36
N ALA A 375 -3.92 -6.43 23.67
CA ALA A 375 -3.42 -7.73 24.15
C ALA A 375 -2.70 -8.53 23.05
N ILE A 376 -3.01 -8.23 21.79
CA ILE A 376 -2.25 -8.64 20.61
C ILE A 376 -1.87 -7.35 19.91
N GLN A 377 -0.60 -6.99 19.98
CA GLN A 377 -0.10 -5.71 19.54
C GLN A 377 0.76 -5.88 18.29
N ASN A 378 0.39 -5.17 17.22
CA ASN A 378 1.20 -5.03 16.03
C ASN A 378 2.14 -3.84 16.18
N PHE A 379 3.45 -4.09 16.17
CA PHE A 379 4.49 -3.06 16.14
C PHE A 379 4.97 -2.86 14.71
N HIS A 380 4.87 -1.62 14.22
CA HIS A 380 5.25 -1.26 12.86
C HIS A 380 6.69 -0.74 12.83
N VAL A 381 7.62 -1.61 12.43
CA VAL A 381 9.03 -1.25 12.26
C VAL A 381 9.18 -0.51 10.94
N CYS A 382 9.23 0.82 11.00
CA CYS A 382 9.46 1.65 9.81
C CYS A 382 10.96 1.79 9.52
N VAL A 383 11.31 1.97 8.24
CA VAL A 383 12.69 2.26 7.81
C VAL A 383 13.26 3.45 8.60
N GLY A 384 14.45 3.25 9.17
CA GLY A 384 15.17 4.26 9.95
C GLY A 384 14.56 4.54 11.33
N LYS A 385 13.64 3.69 11.80
CA LYS A 385 13.03 3.75 13.14
C LYS A 385 13.10 2.41 13.88
N GLU A 386 14.03 1.55 13.47
CA GLU A 386 14.16 0.20 13.98
C GLU A 386 14.43 0.22 15.49
N LYS A 387 15.42 1.01 15.92
CA LYS A 387 15.80 1.14 17.34
C LYS A 387 14.69 1.74 18.20
N GLU A 388 14.00 2.77 17.70
CA GLU A 388 12.86 3.38 18.38
C GLU A 388 11.72 2.38 18.56
N THR A 389 11.44 1.57 17.53
CA THR A 389 10.39 0.54 17.59
C THR A 389 10.77 -0.56 18.58
N ILE A 390 12.04 -1.01 18.59
CA ILE A 390 12.50 -1.97 19.60
C ILE A 390 12.33 -1.40 21.01
N ALA A 391 12.75 -0.15 21.25
CA ALA A 391 12.57 0.51 22.54
C ALA A 391 11.10 0.59 22.97
N GLU A 392 10.19 0.84 22.02
CA GLU A 392 8.74 0.87 22.24
C GLU A 392 8.16 -0.51 22.57
N MET A 393 8.73 -1.59 22.03
CA MET A 393 8.32 -2.97 22.30
C MET A 393 8.73 -3.44 23.69
N LEU A 394 9.88 -3.00 24.21
CA LEU A 394 10.43 -3.52 25.47
C LEU A 394 9.47 -3.39 26.66
N PRO A 395 8.80 -2.26 26.96
CA PRO A 395 7.81 -2.16 28.03
C PRO A 395 6.68 -3.19 27.92
N TYR A 396 6.21 -3.46 26.70
CA TYR A 396 5.18 -4.45 26.45
C TYR A 396 5.69 -5.87 26.70
N LEU A 397 6.91 -6.18 26.25
CA LEU A 397 7.50 -7.50 26.47
C LEU A 397 7.79 -7.76 27.95
N ARG A 398 8.37 -6.77 28.65
CA ARG A 398 8.62 -6.78 30.10
C ARG A 398 7.36 -7.10 30.89
N LEU A 399 6.21 -6.59 30.45
CA LEU A 399 4.93 -6.83 31.11
C LEU A 399 4.61 -8.32 31.23
N GLY A 400 4.91 -9.12 30.21
CA GLY A 400 4.69 -10.57 30.24
C GLY A 400 5.63 -11.31 31.20
N TYR A 401 6.81 -10.75 31.50
CA TYR A 401 7.79 -11.38 32.39
C TYR A 401 7.50 -11.15 33.89
N ILE A 402 6.57 -10.26 34.24
CA ILE A 402 6.18 -10.05 35.63
C ILE A 402 5.41 -11.27 36.14
N SER A 403 5.94 -11.92 37.18
CA SER A 403 5.35 -13.11 37.77
C SER A 403 4.88 -12.90 39.21
N ASP A 404 5.41 -11.88 39.90
CA ASP A 404 5.05 -11.57 41.28
C ASP A 404 3.75 -10.72 41.33
N PRO A 405 2.68 -11.19 42.01
CA PRO A 405 1.46 -10.42 42.22
C PRO A 405 1.68 -9.06 42.89
N ASP A 406 2.63 -8.94 43.82
CA ASP A 406 2.87 -7.68 44.52
C ASP A 406 3.51 -6.63 43.58
N GLU A 407 4.43 -7.06 42.70
CA GLU A 407 4.97 -6.22 41.62
C GLU A 407 3.86 -5.78 40.66
N MET A 408 2.97 -6.70 40.27
CA MET A 408 1.84 -6.40 39.40
C MET A 408 0.88 -5.39 40.03
N GLN A 409 0.56 -5.51 41.31
CA GLN A 409 -0.28 -4.54 42.04
C GLN A 409 0.38 -3.16 42.14
N SER A 410 1.71 -3.12 42.33
CA SER A 410 2.48 -1.88 42.32
C SER A 410 2.37 -1.16 40.97
N ILE A 411 2.50 -1.90 39.86
CA ILE A 411 2.38 -1.36 38.49
C ILE A 411 0.95 -0.90 38.19
N LEU A 412 -0.06 -1.61 38.69
CA LEU A 412 -1.46 -1.18 38.54
C LEU A 412 -1.76 0.12 39.31
N SER A 413 -1.04 0.36 40.40
CA SER A 413 -1.22 1.50 41.28
C SER A 413 -0.36 2.70 40.87
N SER A 414 0.71 2.49 40.10
CA SER A 414 1.56 3.56 39.59
C SER A 414 0.95 4.22 38.34
N GLU A 415 1.14 5.53 38.20
CA GLU A 415 0.73 6.30 37.01
C GLU A 415 1.84 6.37 35.94
N GLY A 416 2.93 5.60 36.09
CA GLY A 416 4.14 5.73 35.25
C GLY A 416 4.47 4.52 34.38
N ASP A 417 5.23 4.75 33.31
CA ASP A 417 5.60 3.78 32.26
C ASP A 417 6.64 2.72 32.70
N THR A 418 7.18 2.82 33.91
CA THR A 418 8.31 1.99 34.34
C THR A 418 7.82 0.73 35.05
N CYS A 419 7.83 -0.38 34.32
CA CYS A 419 7.90 -1.69 34.96
C CYS A 419 9.26 -1.78 35.66
N PRO A 420 9.34 -2.03 36.98
CA PRO A 420 10.60 -2.38 37.61
C PRO A 420 11.04 -3.72 37.05
N VAL A 421 12.18 -3.77 36.36
CA VAL A 421 12.67 -4.99 35.74
C VAL A 421 14.07 -5.27 36.25
N SER A 422 14.29 -6.50 36.73
CA SER A 422 15.62 -6.94 37.13
C SER A 422 16.55 -6.98 35.90
N PRO A 423 17.86 -6.74 36.05
CA PRO A 423 18.80 -6.86 34.93
C PRO A 423 18.77 -8.24 34.23
N CYS A 424 18.44 -9.32 34.97
CA CYS A 424 18.25 -10.66 34.40
C CYS A 424 16.97 -10.76 33.55
N THR A 425 15.86 -10.17 34.00
CA THR A 425 14.62 -10.13 33.23
C THR A 425 14.78 -9.31 31.96
N GLU A 426 15.49 -8.18 32.04
CA GLU A 426 15.80 -7.34 30.88
C GLU A 426 16.61 -8.12 29.84
N ARG A 427 17.64 -8.84 30.30
CA ARG A 427 18.42 -9.73 29.43
C ARG A 427 17.55 -10.81 28.78
N ALA A 428 16.64 -11.43 29.54
CA ALA A 428 15.77 -12.49 29.03
C ALA A 428 14.73 -11.98 28.01
N VAL A 429 14.21 -10.76 28.16
CA VAL A 429 13.33 -10.10 27.17
C VAL A 429 14.09 -9.84 25.88
N LEU A 430 15.31 -9.31 25.98
CA LEU A 430 16.14 -9.03 24.81
C LEU A 430 16.58 -10.31 24.09
N ASP A 431 16.99 -11.35 24.84
CA ASP A 431 17.34 -12.66 24.26
C ASP A 431 16.13 -13.29 23.54
N GLN A 432 14.91 -13.15 24.08
CA GLN A 432 13.70 -13.60 23.40
C GLN A 432 13.48 -12.88 22.07
N LEU A 433 13.61 -11.54 22.08
CA LEU A 433 13.46 -10.73 20.87
C LEU A 433 14.53 -11.05 19.83
N VAL A 434 15.79 -11.21 20.25
CA VAL A 434 16.90 -11.64 19.38
C VAL A 434 16.61 -13.01 18.78
N GLY A 435 16.22 -13.99 19.59
CA GLY A 435 15.89 -15.34 19.11
C GLY A 435 14.74 -15.33 18.10
N TYR A 436 13.71 -14.51 18.32
CA TYR A 436 12.63 -14.31 17.34
C TYR A 436 13.14 -13.71 16.03
N LEU A 437 13.94 -12.64 16.09
CA LEU A 437 14.47 -11.97 14.90
C LEU A 437 15.41 -12.88 14.10
N GLU A 438 16.26 -13.66 14.77
CA GLU A 438 17.14 -14.65 14.14
C GLU A 438 16.35 -15.78 13.49
N SER A 439 15.32 -16.30 14.17
CA SER A 439 14.43 -17.33 13.60
C SER A 439 13.72 -16.80 12.35
N ARG A 440 13.17 -15.58 12.42
CA ARG A 440 12.47 -14.97 11.29
C ARG A 440 13.41 -14.70 10.10
N LEU A 441 14.66 -14.29 10.36
CA LEU A 441 15.67 -14.16 9.31
C LEU A 441 16.01 -15.52 8.67
N ALA A 442 16.06 -16.60 9.46
CA ALA A 442 16.35 -17.94 8.97
C ALA A 442 15.21 -18.57 8.13
N ASP A 443 13.98 -18.06 8.24
CA ASP A 443 12.84 -18.51 7.41
C ASP A 443 12.97 -18.08 5.94
N TYR A 444 13.77 -17.04 5.67
CA TYR A 444 14.08 -16.63 4.31
C TYR A 444 15.08 -17.62 3.67
N PRO A 445 14.83 -18.14 2.46
CA PRO A 445 15.71 -19.13 1.82
C PRO A 445 17.11 -18.61 1.45
N THR A 446 17.26 -17.29 1.35
CA THR A 446 18.49 -16.61 0.96
C THR A 446 18.92 -15.63 2.05
N THR A 447 20.22 -15.36 2.11
CA THR A 447 20.82 -14.32 2.94
C THR A 447 20.70 -12.94 2.29
N LEU A 448 20.99 -11.88 3.05
CA LEU A 448 20.98 -10.51 2.51
C LEU A 448 22.01 -10.33 1.38
N ASP A 449 23.21 -10.86 1.58
CA ASP A 449 24.31 -10.75 0.61
C ASP A 449 24.02 -11.52 -0.70
N GLU A 450 23.36 -12.69 -0.60
CA GLU A 450 22.93 -13.44 -1.78
C GLU A 450 21.89 -12.66 -2.60
N ASP A 451 20.94 -11.99 -1.96
CA ASP A 451 19.95 -11.17 -2.68
C ASP A 451 20.62 -9.97 -3.38
N ASP A 452 21.56 -9.30 -2.69
CA ASP A 452 22.31 -8.20 -3.28
C ASP A 452 23.16 -8.67 -4.48
N ALA A 453 23.78 -9.86 -4.38
CA ALA A 453 24.50 -10.48 -5.48
C ALA A 453 23.58 -10.85 -6.66
N MET A 454 22.41 -11.42 -6.38
CA MET A 454 21.43 -11.78 -7.40
C MET A 454 20.89 -10.56 -8.15
N LEU A 455 20.63 -9.46 -7.44
CA LEU A 455 20.18 -8.21 -8.06
C LEU A 455 21.29 -7.50 -8.83
N ALA A 456 22.54 -7.61 -8.39
CA ALA A 456 23.69 -7.06 -9.10
C ALA A 456 24.00 -7.79 -10.42
N ASP A 457 23.71 -9.10 -10.51
CA ASP A 457 23.89 -9.89 -11.74
C ASP A 457 22.92 -9.46 -12.86
N GLY A 458 21.75 -8.92 -12.51
CA GLY A 458 20.80 -8.34 -13.48
C GLY A 458 20.11 -9.35 -14.41
N ASN A 459 20.30 -10.65 -14.21
CA ASN A 459 19.75 -11.72 -15.06
C ASN A 459 18.48 -12.38 -14.49
N LEU A 460 17.85 -11.76 -13.49
CA LEU A 460 16.62 -12.30 -12.90
C LEU A 460 15.43 -12.06 -13.82
N GLU A 461 14.51 -13.03 -13.84
CA GLU A 461 13.20 -12.76 -14.42
C GLU A 461 12.48 -11.68 -13.58
N PRO A 462 11.68 -10.78 -14.18
CA PRO A 462 11.12 -9.64 -13.46
C PRO A 462 10.28 -9.98 -12.22
N LYS A 463 9.51 -11.09 -12.22
CA LYS A 463 8.75 -11.52 -11.02
C LYS A 463 9.69 -11.88 -9.86
N LYS A 464 10.74 -12.66 -10.16
CA LYS A 464 11.76 -13.01 -9.19
C LYS A 464 12.54 -11.78 -8.74
N GLU A 465 12.84 -10.87 -9.65
CA GLU A 465 13.53 -9.61 -9.33
C GLU A 465 12.73 -8.76 -8.33
N VAL A 466 11.43 -8.53 -8.56
CA VAL A 466 10.61 -7.75 -7.61
C VAL A 466 10.44 -8.47 -6.27
N ALA A 467 10.33 -9.79 -6.28
CA ALA A 467 10.27 -10.59 -5.05
C ALA A 467 11.59 -10.49 -4.27
N THR A 468 12.74 -10.67 -4.93
CA THR A 468 14.08 -10.53 -4.33
C THR A 468 14.28 -9.12 -3.76
N ARG A 469 13.85 -8.06 -4.46
CA ARG A 469 13.91 -6.70 -3.92
C ARG A 469 13.10 -6.54 -2.64
N LEU A 470 11.89 -7.10 -2.56
CA LEU A 470 11.05 -7.03 -1.36
C LEU A 470 11.71 -7.76 -0.18
N VAL A 471 12.03 -9.04 -0.35
CA VAL A 471 12.58 -9.87 0.75
C VAL A 471 13.92 -9.33 1.25
N ARG A 472 14.73 -8.74 0.35
CA ARG A 472 15.95 -8.03 0.72
C ARG A 472 15.66 -6.84 1.63
N LEU A 473 14.66 -6.01 1.31
CA LEU A 473 14.29 -4.85 2.12
C LEU A 473 13.73 -5.25 3.49
N GLU A 474 12.93 -6.31 3.55
CA GLU A 474 12.46 -6.89 4.81
C GLU A 474 13.62 -7.39 5.69
N LYS A 475 14.58 -8.12 5.09
CA LYS A 475 15.79 -8.57 5.79
C LYS A 475 16.62 -7.40 6.29
N LYS A 476 16.74 -6.29 5.55
CA LYS A 476 17.43 -5.07 6.02
C LYS A 476 16.77 -4.50 7.29
N LEU A 477 15.43 -4.42 7.31
CA LEU A 477 14.68 -3.98 8.49
C LEU A 477 14.89 -4.93 9.68
N LEU A 478 14.83 -6.23 9.45
CA LEU A 478 15.07 -7.25 10.49
C LEU A 478 16.49 -7.19 11.05
N HIS A 479 17.51 -7.01 10.20
CA HIS A 479 18.88 -6.79 10.65
C HIS A 479 19.03 -5.50 11.46
N GLY A 480 18.34 -4.42 11.08
CA GLY A 480 18.32 -3.18 11.86
C GLY A 480 17.70 -3.39 13.25
N CYS A 481 16.61 -4.14 13.35
CA CYS A 481 16.02 -4.55 14.63
C CYS A 481 16.98 -5.40 15.46
N LEU A 482 17.64 -6.38 14.83
CA LEU A 482 18.59 -7.27 15.50
C LEU A 482 19.81 -6.51 16.03
N GLN A 483 20.32 -5.56 15.25
CA GLN A 483 21.39 -4.68 15.69
C GLN A 483 20.93 -3.84 16.89
N ALA A 484 19.75 -3.22 16.83
CA ALA A 484 19.22 -2.43 17.93
C ALA A 484 19.05 -3.26 19.22
N ALA A 485 18.51 -4.47 19.12
CA ALA A 485 18.35 -5.38 20.27
C ALA A 485 19.73 -5.73 20.88
N ASN A 486 20.73 -6.03 20.05
CA ASN A 486 22.09 -6.30 20.52
C ASN A 486 22.77 -5.07 21.15
N GLU A 487 22.51 -3.86 20.65
CA GLU A 487 22.96 -2.62 21.30
C GLU A 487 22.37 -2.50 22.71
N PHE A 488 21.06 -2.76 22.88
CA PHE A 488 20.44 -2.77 24.22
C PHE A 488 21.04 -3.85 25.13
N ILE A 489 21.42 -5.02 24.60
CA ILE A 489 22.12 -6.06 25.37
C ILE A 489 23.51 -5.59 25.82
N ASN A 490 24.26 -4.93 24.94
CA ASN A 490 25.60 -4.42 25.24
C ASN A 490 25.58 -3.28 26.27
N ASP A 491 24.46 -2.57 26.39
CA ASP A 491 24.26 -1.52 27.40
C ASP A 491 23.89 -2.11 28.79
N LEU A 492 23.65 -3.41 28.90
CA LEU A 492 23.40 -4.07 30.19
C LEU A 492 24.69 -4.26 31.01
N PRO A 493 24.60 -4.32 32.35
CA PRO A 493 25.76 -4.61 33.19
C PRO A 493 26.40 -5.99 32.88
N ASP A 494 27.74 -6.07 32.85
CA ASP A 494 28.52 -7.27 32.46
C ASP A 494 28.20 -8.59 33.20
N HIS A 495 27.46 -8.54 34.31
CA HIS A 495 27.09 -9.69 35.13
C HIS A 495 25.64 -10.17 34.90
N THR A 496 24.90 -9.61 33.93
CA THR A 496 23.56 -10.09 33.60
C THR A 496 23.60 -11.40 32.84
N VAL A 497 22.94 -12.43 33.36
CA VAL A 497 22.86 -13.76 32.74
C VAL A 497 21.40 -14.23 32.75
N SER A 498 20.91 -14.70 31.60
CA SER A 498 19.63 -15.41 31.43
C SER A 498 19.88 -16.94 31.49
N PRO A 499 18.90 -17.78 31.86
CA PRO A 499 17.46 -17.51 31.90
C PRO A 499 16.93 -16.97 33.23
N CYS A 500 16.00 -16.02 33.12
CA CYS A 500 15.08 -15.66 34.19
C CYS A 500 13.75 -16.42 33.98
N PRO A 501 13.10 -16.96 35.02
CA PRO A 501 11.83 -17.67 34.87
C PRO A 501 10.75 -16.74 34.31
N ALA A 502 10.13 -17.15 33.20
CA ALA A 502 9.01 -16.44 32.59
C ALA A 502 8.03 -17.45 31.97
N PRO A 503 7.24 -18.15 32.81
CA PRO A 503 6.34 -19.21 32.35
C PRO A 503 5.27 -18.71 31.36
N PHE A 504 5.00 -17.40 31.37
CA PHE A 504 3.99 -16.73 30.55
C PHE A 504 4.58 -15.59 29.73
N ALA A 505 5.83 -15.74 29.27
CA ALA A 505 6.47 -14.77 28.37
C ALA A 505 5.56 -14.47 27.15
N PRO A 506 5.52 -13.23 26.65
CA PRO A 506 4.71 -12.88 25.48
C PRO A 506 5.11 -13.69 24.25
N GLU A 507 4.18 -13.99 23.35
CA GLU A 507 4.53 -14.65 22.09
C GLU A 507 4.87 -13.59 21.04
N LEU A 508 5.92 -13.82 20.26
CA LEU A 508 6.29 -12.99 19.11
C LEU A 508 5.98 -13.76 17.81
N LYS A 509 5.35 -13.08 16.85
CA LYS A 509 5.00 -13.61 15.52
C LYS A 509 5.39 -12.65 14.42
#